data_AF-A0A1V9E1P4-F1
#
_entry.id   AF-A0A1V9E1P4-F1
#
_cell.length_a   1.000
_cell.length_b   1.000
_cell.length_c   1.000
_cell.angle_alpha   90.00
_cell.angle_beta   90.00
_cell.angle_gamma   90.00
#
_symmetry.space_group_name_H-M   'P 1'
#
loop_
_entity.id
_entity.type
_entity.pdbx_description
1 polymer ?
#
loop_
_entity_poly.entity_id
_entity_poly.type
_entity_poly.pdbx_seq_one_letter_code
_entity_poly.pdbx_strand_id
1 'polypeptide(L)'
;MKEYMSESEKRNVMDNIENISAEDLYFKYIKPGHIPFSKIKDTGRLEASKRRKIEDLIAQDEAREEECWVETLKQSTIEAYEKYILAYPTGKHIQLAEFGIETLKQKEANENKFKKDLLDKLKANLNGDFTPKIISEYLTQEKITKTDLINLGVPLDVIESLAFFKEPTLELGEIPEFIPEGFTEVYFWGIPGSGKTCALSGILSHADKSAAFGIGSGPGYHYMTHLKNIFNTNIGFLPAATVTELTQCLPFELTDDHGKKHPIALIELSGEIFTCYYNEMANRKFTSDKHRKTFTTVTNFLNSKNRKIHFFVFDFGKNPKEKDDNGLCQDDYLTAAQKYFKDNDIFKELTDAIYVVVTKIDLLEKKGDVALDPAQLYKVRLNKAKDYLNTNYPSFVNRLKDVCRDYRINDNSDLSVLPFSLGEVYFNKICRFNNTSSAEIVSILKNKTGILRGKSKLWDFFKQ
;
A
#
# COMPACT_ATOMS: atom_id res chain seq x y z
N MET A 1 -36.85 -32.07 29.55
CA MET A 1 -38.12 -32.23 30.28
C MET A 1 -37.75 -32.84 31.63
N LYS A 2 -37.78 -32.09 32.74
CA LYS A 2 -37.51 -32.66 34.08
C LYS A 2 -38.71 -33.55 34.42
N GLU A 3 -38.51 -34.83 34.69
CA GLU A 3 -39.56 -35.66 35.30
C GLU A 3 -39.90 -35.04 36.66
N TYR A 4 -41.14 -34.60 36.82
CA TYR A 4 -41.58 -33.93 38.03
C TYR A 4 -42.17 -34.98 38.98
N MET A 5 -41.44 -35.31 40.04
CA MET A 5 -41.93 -36.22 41.07
C MET A 5 -43.06 -35.56 41.87
N SER A 6 -44.23 -36.20 41.92
CA SER A 6 -45.42 -35.68 42.61
C SER A 6 -45.21 -35.60 44.12
N GLU A 7 -45.97 -34.72 44.79
CA GLU A 7 -45.92 -34.59 46.25
C GLU A 7 -46.38 -35.86 46.98
N SER A 8 -47.25 -36.67 46.36
CA SER A 8 -47.63 -38.00 46.87
C SER A 8 -46.47 -38.99 46.82
N GLU A 9 -45.68 -38.98 45.74
CA GLU A 9 -44.49 -39.84 45.62
C GLU A 9 -43.40 -39.42 46.59
N LYS A 10 -43.16 -38.11 46.73
CA LYS A 10 -42.25 -37.56 47.76
C LYS A 10 -42.63 -38.01 49.17
N ARG A 11 -43.91 -37.96 49.53
CA ARG A 11 -44.38 -38.42 50.85
C ARG A 11 -44.16 -39.93 51.02
N ASN A 12 -44.52 -40.73 50.02
CA ASN A 12 -44.34 -42.17 50.09
C ASN A 12 -42.85 -42.57 50.28
N VAL A 13 -41.94 -41.88 49.58
CA VAL A 13 -40.50 -42.06 49.76
C VAL A 13 -40.08 -41.65 51.18
N MET A 14 -40.56 -40.49 51.68
CA MET A 14 -40.25 -40.00 53.03
C MET A 14 -40.79 -40.91 54.15
N ASP A 15 -41.94 -41.55 53.94
CA ASP A 15 -42.56 -42.47 54.91
C ASP A 15 -41.82 -43.80 55.00
N ASN A 16 -41.10 -44.19 53.93
CA ASN A 16 -40.43 -45.48 53.77
C ASN A 16 -38.90 -45.42 53.66
N ILE A 17 -38.26 -44.30 54.03
CA ILE A 17 -36.79 -44.09 53.90
C ILE A 17 -35.93 -45.20 54.51
N GLU A 18 -36.40 -45.85 55.59
CA GLU A 18 -35.72 -46.97 56.25
C GLU A 18 -35.61 -48.20 55.35
N ASN A 19 -36.57 -48.39 54.43
CA ASN A 19 -36.68 -49.56 53.55
C ASN A 19 -35.99 -49.34 52.19
N ILE A 20 -35.52 -48.12 51.91
CA ILE A 20 -34.81 -47.78 50.66
C ILE A 20 -33.30 -47.91 50.90
N SER A 21 -32.56 -48.40 49.90
CA SER A 21 -31.10 -48.47 49.96
C SER A 21 -30.47 -47.07 49.90
N ALA A 22 -29.25 -46.92 50.40
CA ALA A 22 -28.52 -45.65 50.32
C ALA A 22 -28.31 -45.22 48.85
N GLU A 23 -28.05 -46.17 47.95
CA GLU A 23 -27.91 -45.95 46.52
C GLU A 23 -29.20 -45.49 45.85
N ASP A 24 -30.34 -46.12 46.17
CA ASP A 24 -31.62 -45.70 45.61
C ASP A 24 -32.05 -44.35 46.16
N LEU A 25 -31.84 -44.11 47.47
CA LEU A 25 -32.04 -42.78 48.08
C LEU A 25 -31.21 -41.72 47.33
N TYR A 26 -29.94 -42.02 47.04
CA TYR A 26 -29.06 -41.11 46.33
C TYR A 26 -29.45 -40.91 44.86
N PHE A 27 -29.36 -41.95 44.04
CA PHE A 27 -29.47 -41.84 42.58
C PHE A 27 -30.89 -41.54 42.09
N LYS A 28 -31.93 -42.02 42.77
CA LYS A 28 -33.33 -41.84 42.32
C LYS A 28 -33.99 -40.59 42.90
N TYR A 29 -33.55 -40.10 44.07
CA TYR A 29 -34.29 -39.05 44.77
C TYR A 29 -33.43 -37.83 45.16
N ILE A 30 -32.20 -38.02 45.65
CA ILE A 30 -31.34 -36.91 46.08
C ILE A 30 -30.64 -36.27 44.89
N LYS A 31 -29.89 -37.05 44.09
CA LYS A 31 -29.10 -36.56 42.94
C LYS A 31 -29.94 -35.84 41.88
N PRO A 32 -31.15 -36.32 41.52
CA PRO A 32 -32.02 -35.59 40.59
C PRO A 32 -32.66 -34.32 41.19
N GLY A 33 -32.44 -34.05 42.49
CA GLY A 33 -32.97 -32.89 43.19
C GLY A 33 -34.44 -33.02 43.62
N HIS A 34 -34.99 -34.24 43.67
CA HIS A 34 -36.39 -34.45 44.04
C HIS A 34 -36.63 -34.29 45.56
N ILE A 35 -35.68 -34.75 46.39
CA ILE A 35 -35.72 -34.63 47.86
C ILE A 35 -34.33 -34.24 48.38
N PRO A 36 -34.17 -33.09 49.06
CA PRO A 36 -32.90 -32.71 49.65
C PRO A 36 -32.42 -33.70 50.71
N PHE A 37 -31.13 -34.01 50.73
CA PHE A 37 -30.55 -34.91 51.74
C PHE A 37 -30.75 -34.39 53.18
N SER A 38 -30.74 -33.06 53.38
CA SER A 38 -31.08 -32.43 54.67
C SER A 38 -32.48 -32.85 55.16
N LYS A 39 -33.48 -32.82 54.27
CA LYS A 39 -34.86 -33.20 54.60
C LYS A 39 -34.97 -34.67 55.02
N ILE A 40 -34.17 -35.56 54.42
CA ILE A 40 -34.09 -36.98 54.81
C ILE A 40 -33.38 -37.12 56.16
N LYS A 41 -32.30 -36.36 56.37
CA LYS A 41 -31.49 -36.37 57.60
C LYS A 41 -32.26 -35.84 58.82
N ASP A 42 -33.08 -34.81 58.64
CA ASP A 42 -33.87 -34.18 59.71
C ASP A 42 -34.97 -35.10 60.27
N THR A 43 -35.33 -36.18 59.57
CA THR A 43 -36.27 -37.17 60.08
C THR A 43 -35.74 -37.97 61.27
N GLY A 44 -34.41 -38.07 61.42
CA GLY A 44 -33.76 -38.93 62.42
C GLY A 44 -33.93 -40.44 62.19
N ARG A 45 -34.60 -40.85 61.12
CA ARG A 45 -34.98 -42.25 60.82
C ARG A 45 -33.93 -43.03 60.02
N LEU A 46 -32.84 -42.37 59.62
CA LEU A 46 -31.80 -42.97 58.80
C LEU A 46 -30.65 -43.50 59.69
N GLU A 47 -30.35 -44.80 59.59
CA GLU A 47 -29.21 -45.38 60.31
C GLU A 47 -27.88 -44.72 59.91
N ALA A 48 -26.95 -44.65 60.87
CA ALA A 48 -25.67 -43.96 60.70
C ALA A 48 -24.83 -44.51 59.52
N SER A 49 -24.89 -45.82 59.26
CA SER A 49 -24.19 -46.48 58.15
C SER A 49 -24.74 -46.05 56.79
N LYS A 50 -26.07 -45.99 56.62
CA LYS A 50 -26.73 -45.48 55.40
C LYS A 50 -26.44 -44.01 55.18
N ARG A 51 -26.47 -43.21 56.26
CA ARG A 51 -26.15 -41.78 56.20
C ARG A 51 -24.74 -41.53 55.67
N ARG A 52 -23.75 -42.21 56.25
CA ARG A 52 -22.35 -42.10 55.84
C ARG A 52 -22.16 -42.49 54.38
N LYS A 53 -22.83 -43.55 53.92
CA LYS A 53 -22.77 -44.00 52.53
C LYS A 53 -23.35 -42.98 51.54
N ILE A 54 -24.43 -42.30 51.90
CA ILE A 54 -24.98 -41.19 51.08
C ILE A 54 -24.03 -39.99 51.09
N GLU A 55 -23.45 -39.65 52.25
CA GLU A 55 -22.42 -38.59 52.36
C GLU A 55 -21.20 -38.89 51.47
N ASP A 56 -20.71 -40.13 51.47
CA ASP A 56 -19.60 -40.58 50.61
C ASP A 56 -19.96 -40.52 49.11
N LEU A 57 -21.19 -40.89 48.73
CA LEU A 57 -21.67 -40.81 47.34
C LEU A 57 -21.78 -39.35 46.87
N ILE A 58 -22.26 -38.44 47.73
CA ILE A 58 -22.29 -37.00 47.45
C ILE A 58 -20.87 -36.49 47.22
N ALA A 59 -19.94 -36.79 48.13
CA ALA A 59 -18.55 -36.33 48.02
C ALA A 59 -17.85 -36.85 46.75
N GLN A 60 -18.12 -38.09 46.35
CA GLN A 60 -17.57 -38.65 45.10
C GLN A 60 -18.14 -37.97 43.85
N ASP A 61 -19.43 -37.67 43.82
CA ASP A 61 -20.07 -37.01 42.69
C ASP A 61 -19.62 -35.55 42.58
N GLU A 62 -19.47 -34.86 43.71
CA GLU A 62 -18.90 -33.50 43.76
C GLU A 62 -17.46 -33.48 43.26
N ALA A 63 -16.63 -34.46 43.64
CA ALA A 63 -15.26 -34.57 43.16
C ALA A 63 -15.18 -34.81 41.64
N ARG A 64 -16.08 -35.65 41.09
CA ARG A 64 -16.17 -35.91 39.65
C ARG A 64 -16.68 -34.71 38.86
N GLU A 65 -17.64 -33.96 39.43
CA GLU A 65 -18.10 -32.71 38.86
C GLU A 65 -16.96 -31.70 38.77
N GLU A 66 -16.21 -31.52 39.86
CA GLU A 66 -15.09 -30.57 39.90
C GLU A 66 -13.99 -30.96 38.91
N GLU A 67 -13.66 -32.25 38.81
CA GLU A 67 -12.72 -32.75 37.80
C GLU A 67 -13.21 -32.44 36.37
N CYS A 68 -14.51 -32.66 36.10
CA CYS A 68 -15.11 -32.35 34.81
C CYS A 68 -15.12 -30.84 34.52
N TRP A 69 -15.33 -30.00 35.53
CA TRP A 69 -15.28 -28.56 35.40
C TRP A 69 -13.87 -28.05 35.11
N VAL A 70 -12.86 -28.55 35.82
CA VAL A 70 -11.44 -28.25 35.55
C VAL A 70 -11.06 -28.61 34.12
N GLU A 71 -11.53 -29.75 33.61
CA GLU A 71 -11.30 -30.14 32.23
C GLU A 71 -12.02 -29.24 31.22
N THR A 72 -13.25 -28.81 31.54
CA THR A 72 -14.02 -27.84 30.74
C THR A 72 -13.27 -26.53 30.59
N LEU A 73 -12.70 -26.00 31.68
CA LEU A 73 -11.91 -24.77 31.66
C LEU A 73 -10.61 -24.90 30.86
N LYS A 74 -9.98 -26.07 30.81
CA LYS A 74 -8.78 -26.31 29.98
C LYS A 74 -9.11 -26.27 28.49
N GLN A 75 -10.27 -26.81 28.10
CA GLN A 75 -10.68 -26.81 26.69
C GLN A 75 -11.18 -25.42 26.27
N SER A 76 -11.96 -24.76 27.13
CA SER A 76 -12.48 -23.40 26.93
C SER A 76 -13.19 -23.22 25.58
N THR A 77 -13.99 -24.21 25.17
CA THR A 77 -14.82 -24.17 23.96
C THR A 77 -16.30 -24.22 24.32
N ILE A 78 -17.16 -23.76 23.40
CA ILE A 78 -18.62 -23.82 23.59
C ILE A 78 -19.07 -25.26 23.83
N GLU A 79 -18.54 -26.23 23.08
CA GLU A 79 -18.91 -27.65 23.19
C GLU A 79 -18.53 -28.23 24.56
N ALA A 80 -17.40 -27.81 25.13
CA ALA A 80 -16.97 -28.25 26.46
C ALA A 80 -17.92 -27.74 27.55
N TYR A 81 -18.29 -26.46 27.49
CA TYR A 81 -19.26 -25.87 28.41
C TYR A 81 -20.66 -26.49 28.25
N GLU A 82 -21.12 -26.70 27.01
CA GLU A 82 -22.40 -27.37 26.74
C GLU A 82 -22.42 -28.82 27.25
N LYS A 83 -21.31 -29.55 27.09
CA LYS A 83 -21.14 -30.91 27.63
C LYS A 83 -21.18 -30.94 29.16
N TYR A 84 -20.55 -29.97 29.83
CA TYR A 84 -20.63 -29.84 31.29
C TYR A 84 -22.08 -29.59 31.75
N ILE A 85 -22.78 -28.64 31.12
CA ILE A 85 -24.19 -28.32 31.44
C ILE A 85 -25.09 -29.55 31.25
N LEU A 86 -24.84 -30.34 30.20
CA LEU A 86 -25.59 -31.58 29.95
C LEU A 86 -25.32 -32.66 31.00
N ALA A 87 -24.07 -32.83 31.43
CA ALA A 87 -23.66 -33.83 32.41
C ALA A 87 -24.09 -33.47 33.84
N TYR A 88 -24.10 -32.18 34.18
CA TYR A 88 -24.41 -31.65 35.51
C TYR A 88 -25.47 -30.53 35.43
N PRO A 89 -26.74 -30.86 35.10
CA PRO A 89 -27.81 -29.88 34.87
C PRO A 89 -28.31 -29.14 36.13
N THR A 90 -27.80 -29.52 37.31
CA THR A 90 -27.95 -28.79 38.58
C THR A 90 -26.61 -28.57 39.27
N GLY A 91 -25.51 -28.62 38.51
CA GLY A 91 -24.14 -28.45 39.00
C GLY A 91 -23.86 -27.05 39.54
N LYS A 92 -22.79 -26.95 40.32
CA LYS A 92 -22.35 -25.71 41.01
C LYS A 92 -21.87 -24.64 40.03
N HIS A 93 -21.38 -25.03 38.84
CA HIS A 93 -20.73 -24.12 37.88
C HIS A 93 -21.59 -23.76 36.66
N ILE A 94 -22.89 -24.06 36.66
CA ILE A 94 -23.78 -23.78 35.49
C ILE A 94 -23.73 -22.32 35.06
N GLN A 95 -23.85 -21.38 36.00
CA GLN A 95 -23.83 -19.95 35.67
C GLN A 95 -22.50 -19.52 35.05
N LEU A 96 -21.39 -20.09 35.52
CA LEU A 96 -20.06 -19.83 34.97
C LEU A 96 -19.90 -20.44 33.56
N ALA A 97 -20.46 -21.63 33.34
CA ALA A 97 -20.46 -22.27 32.03
C ALA A 97 -21.30 -21.49 31.01
N GLU A 98 -22.51 -21.04 31.39
CA GLU A 98 -23.38 -20.21 30.55
C GLU A 98 -22.70 -18.87 30.21
N PHE A 99 -22.09 -18.21 31.19
CA PHE A 99 -21.32 -16.98 30.97
C PHE A 99 -20.11 -17.21 30.04
N GLY A 100 -19.42 -18.36 30.17
CA GLY A 100 -18.35 -18.77 29.27
C GLY A 100 -18.82 -18.92 27.82
N ILE A 101 -19.95 -19.60 27.61
CA ILE A 101 -20.59 -19.74 26.29
C ILE A 101 -20.93 -18.36 25.71
N GLU A 102 -21.58 -17.49 26.49
CA GLU A 102 -21.96 -16.16 26.03
C GLU A 102 -20.72 -15.33 25.64
N THR A 103 -19.67 -15.36 26.46
CA THR A 103 -18.40 -14.66 26.20
C THR A 103 -17.76 -15.14 24.90
N LEU A 104 -17.71 -16.45 24.66
CA LEU A 104 -17.16 -17.02 23.43
C LEU A 104 -17.99 -16.64 22.20
N LYS A 105 -19.33 -16.70 22.29
CA LYS A 105 -20.23 -16.27 21.21
C LYS A 105 -20.09 -14.78 20.90
N GLN A 106 -19.96 -13.92 21.92
CA GLN A 106 -19.73 -12.49 21.73
C GLN A 106 -18.38 -12.23 21.07
N LYS A 107 -17.32 -12.96 21.47
CA LYS A 107 -16.00 -12.87 20.85
C LYS A 107 -16.06 -13.26 19.36
N GLU A 108 -16.66 -14.39 19.03
CA GLU A 108 -16.83 -14.85 17.65
C GLU A 108 -17.64 -13.85 16.81
N ALA A 109 -18.74 -13.31 17.37
CA ALA A 109 -19.55 -12.29 16.70
C ALA A 109 -18.76 -11.00 16.43
N ASN A 110 -17.93 -10.57 17.38
CA ASN A 110 -17.08 -9.39 17.22
C ASN A 110 -15.98 -9.61 16.17
N GLU A 111 -15.35 -10.79 16.15
CA GLU A 111 -14.35 -11.17 15.14
C GLU A 111 -14.97 -11.22 13.73
N ASN A 112 -16.14 -11.83 13.59
CA ASN A 112 -16.89 -11.88 12.33
C ASN A 112 -17.28 -10.49 11.83
N LYS A 113 -17.76 -9.62 12.74
CA LYS A 113 -18.08 -8.23 12.41
C LYS A 113 -16.84 -7.47 11.96
N PHE A 114 -15.74 -7.57 12.71
CA PHE A 114 -14.46 -6.95 12.35
C PHE A 114 -13.99 -7.40 10.96
N LYS A 115 -14.01 -8.71 10.69
CA LYS A 115 -13.62 -9.27 9.40
C LYS A 115 -14.47 -8.69 8.27
N LYS A 116 -15.80 -8.64 8.45
CA LYS A 116 -16.71 -8.04 7.46
C LYS A 116 -16.38 -6.58 7.19
N ASP A 117 -16.25 -5.76 8.24
CA ASP A 117 -15.93 -4.33 8.11
C ASP A 117 -14.58 -4.11 7.42
N LEU A 118 -13.58 -4.95 7.70
CA LEU A 118 -12.28 -4.94 7.04
C LEU A 118 -12.39 -5.28 5.55
N LEU A 119 -13.12 -6.33 5.19
CA LEU A 119 -13.32 -6.72 3.79
C LEU A 119 -14.09 -5.65 3.00
N ASP A 120 -15.07 -4.99 3.61
CA ASP A 120 -15.80 -3.87 2.99
C ASP A 120 -14.86 -2.68 2.72
N LYS A 121 -13.97 -2.35 3.66
CA LYS A 121 -12.95 -1.31 3.45
C LYS A 121 -11.96 -1.68 2.33
N LEU A 122 -11.47 -2.91 2.31
CA LEU A 122 -10.57 -3.41 1.25
C LEU A 122 -11.25 -3.39 -0.12
N LYS A 123 -12.52 -3.78 -0.18
CA LYS A 123 -13.33 -3.74 -1.40
C LYS A 123 -13.52 -2.32 -1.92
N ALA A 124 -13.73 -1.36 -1.01
CA ALA A 124 -13.88 0.05 -1.36
C ALA A 124 -12.60 0.65 -1.93
N ASN A 125 -11.44 0.39 -1.29
CA ASN A 125 -10.15 0.86 -1.77
C ASN A 125 -9.00 -0.03 -1.27
N LEU A 126 -8.45 -0.87 -2.16
CA LEU A 126 -7.27 -1.69 -1.88
C LEU A 126 -6.00 -0.86 -1.60
N ASN A 127 -5.98 0.40 -2.04
CA ASN A 127 -4.91 1.38 -1.80
C ASN A 127 -5.34 2.46 -0.81
N GLY A 128 -6.29 2.15 0.09
CA GLY A 128 -6.65 3.03 1.22
C GLY A 128 -5.56 3.02 2.29
N ASP A 129 -5.92 2.82 3.56
CA ASP A 129 -4.94 2.76 4.66
C ASP A 129 -4.20 1.41 4.75
N PHE A 130 -4.16 0.65 3.65
CA PHE A 130 -3.59 -0.68 3.59
C PHE A 130 -2.19 -0.65 3.00
N THR A 131 -1.22 -1.14 3.78
CA THR A 131 0.15 -1.38 3.32
C THR A 131 0.41 -2.89 3.25
N PRO A 132 1.45 -3.35 2.54
CA PRO A 132 1.77 -4.78 2.47
C PRO A 132 2.02 -5.37 3.87
N LYS A 133 2.63 -4.60 4.77
CA LYS A 133 2.86 -5.01 6.17
C LYS A 133 1.55 -5.26 6.90
N ILE A 134 0.60 -4.33 6.81
CA ILE A 134 -0.73 -4.46 7.45
C ILE A 134 -1.48 -5.68 6.91
N ILE A 135 -1.45 -5.91 5.59
CA ILE A 135 -2.11 -7.07 4.99
C ILE A 135 -1.44 -8.38 5.43
N SER A 136 -0.11 -8.44 5.45
CA SER A 136 0.64 -9.59 5.96
C SER A 136 0.33 -9.88 7.43
N GLU A 137 0.19 -8.85 8.26
CA GLU A 137 -0.23 -8.99 9.66
C GLU A 137 -1.65 -9.58 9.76
N TYR A 138 -2.60 -9.09 8.97
CA TYR A 138 -3.96 -9.63 8.97
C TYR A 138 -4.05 -11.08 8.49
N LEU A 139 -3.23 -11.47 7.51
CA LEU A 139 -3.11 -12.87 7.07
C LEU A 139 -2.47 -13.74 8.17
N THR A 140 -1.43 -13.25 8.84
CA THR A 140 -0.71 -13.98 9.90
C THR A 140 -1.59 -14.17 11.13
N GLN A 141 -2.45 -13.21 11.44
CA GLN A 141 -3.42 -13.27 12.54
C GLN A 141 -4.74 -13.95 12.14
N GLU A 142 -4.82 -14.52 10.94
CA GLU A 142 -6.02 -15.18 10.40
C GLU A 142 -7.28 -14.30 10.36
N LYS A 143 -7.12 -12.98 10.43
CA LYS A 143 -8.21 -11.99 10.31
C LYS A 143 -8.81 -11.97 8.92
N ILE A 144 -8.00 -12.27 7.91
CA ILE A 144 -8.40 -12.50 6.51
C ILE A 144 -7.60 -13.69 5.97
N THR A 145 -8.07 -14.26 4.87
CA THR A 145 -7.42 -15.36 4.17
C THR A 145 -6.93 -14.93 2.78
N LYS A 146 -6.05 -15.72 2.16
CA LYS A 146 -5.68 -15.51 0.75
C LYS A 146 -6.91 -15.57 -0.17
N THR A 147 -7.85 -16.46 0.11
CA THR A 147 -9.10 -16.59 -0.64
C THR A 147 -9.94 -15.32 -0.55
N ASP A 148 -9.98 -14.66 0.62
CA ASP A 148 -10.67 -13.37 0.77
C ASP A 148 -10.07 -12.31 -0.17
N LEU A 149 -8.73 -12.22 -0.26
CA LEU A 149 -8.06 -11.29 -1.18
C LEU A 149 -8.29 -11.63 -2.66
N ILE A 150 -8.28 -12.92 -3.02
CA ILE A 150 -8.59 -13.37 -4.38
C ILE A 150 -10.03 -12.97 -4.75
N ASN A 151 -10.99 -13.14 -3.84
CA ASN A 151 -12.38 -12.75 -4.05
C ASN A 151 -12.57 -11.23 -4.20
N LEU A 152 -11.64 -10.42 -3.69
CA LEU A 152 -11.58 -8.97 -3.90
C LEU A 152 -10.91 -8.58 -5.23
N GLY A 153 -10.47 -9.57 -6.02
CA GLY A 153 -9.79 -9.38 -7.30
C GLY A 153 -8.32 -9.01 -7.14
N VAL A 154 -7.68 -9.37 -6.03
CA VAL A 154 -6.22 -9.23 -5.88
C VAL A 154 -5.55 -10.43 -6.59
N PRO A 155 -4.67 -10.20 -7.57
CA PRO A 155 -3.96 -11.26 -8.27
C PRO A 155 -3.11 -12.14 -7.34
N LEU A 156 -2.96 -13.42 -7.67
CA LEU A 156 -2.21 -14.38 -6.84
C LEU A 156 -0.72 -13.99 -6.72
N ASP A 157 -0.09 -13.53 -7.81
CA ASP A 157 1.30 -13.05 -7.82
C ASP A 157 1.51 -11.86 -6.88
N VAL A 158 0.52 -10.96 -6.76
CA VAL A 158 0.50 -9.87 -5.78
C VAL A 158 0.40 -10.41 -4.35
N ILE A 159 -0.49 -11.36 -4.09
CA ILE A 159 -0.66 -11.98 -2.75
C ILE A 159 0.62 -12.70 -2.31
N GLU A 160 1.23 -13.47 -3.22
CA GLU A 160 2.49 -14.17 -2.95
C GLU A 160 3.64 -13.19 -2.67
N SER A 161 3.61 -12.00 -3.29
CA SER A 161 4.61 -10.96 -3.05
C SER A 161 4.63 -10.34 -1.66
N LEU A 162 3.54 -10.48 -0.90
CA LEU A 162 3.46 -10.02 0.49
C LEU A 162 4.52 -10.67 1.38
N ALA A 163 4.87 -11.94 1.12
CA ALA A 163 5.84 -12.69 1.91
C ALA A 163 7.28 -12.19 1.78
N PHE A 164 7.60 -11.51 0.68
CA PHE A 164 8.93 -11.00 0.39
C PHE A 164 8.96 -9.47 0.20
N PHE A 165 7.90 -8.79 0.64
CA PHE A 165 7.83 -7.34 0.56
C PHE A 165 9.00 -6.70 1.32
N LYS A 166 9.79 -5.92 0.57
CA LYS A 166 10.81 -5.03 1.11
C LYS A 166 10.69 -3.70 0.42
N GLU A 167 10.34 -2.66 1.18
CA GLU A 167 10.31 -1.30 0.65
C GLU A 167 11.71 -0.93 0.13
N PRO A 168 11.85 -0.48 -1.14
CA PRO A 168 13.14 -0.06 -1.65
C PRO A 168 13.68 1.14 -0.89
N THR A 169 14.89 1.00 -0.37
CA THR A 169 15.65 2.12 0.18
C THR A 169 16.38 2.80 -0.97
N LEU A 170 16.16 4.11 -1.10
CA LEU A 170 16.78 4.94 -2.12
C LEU A 170 17.74 5.92 -1.46
N GLU A 171 19.02 5.80 -1.79
CA GLU A 171 20.06 6.71 -1.34
C GLU A 171 20.47 7.62 -2.50
N LEU A 172 20.27 8.93 -2.30
CA LEU A 172 20.62 9.94 -3.28
C LEU A 172 22.12 10.19 -3.27
N GLY A 173 22.71 10.36 -4.44
CA GLY A 173 24.10 10.79 -4.60
C GLY A 173 24.25 12.31 -4.54
N GLU A 174 25.49 12.77 -4.61
CA GLU A 174 25.78 14.19 -4.81
C GLU A 174 25.44 14.61 -6.24
N ILE A 175 25.02 15.86 -6.42
CA ILE A 175 24.82 16.43 -7.75
C ILE A 175 26.18 16.93 -8.29
N PRO A 176 26.57 16.59 -9.52
CA PRO A 176 27.80 17.11 -10.10
C PRO A 176 27.71 18.62 -10.37
N GLU A 177 28.84 19.31 -10.47
CA GLU A 177 28.86 20.75 -10.75
C GLU A 177 28.52 21.11 -12.20
N PHE A 178 28.86 20.24 -13.15
CA PHE A 178 28.57 20.40 -14.57
C PHE A 178 28.25 19.06 -15.23
N ILE A 179 27.60 19.09 -16.40
CA ILE A 179 27.36 17.92 -17.25
C ILE A 179 28.32 18.02 -18.44
N PRO A 180 29.10 16.97 -18.78
CA PRO A 180 30.02 17.03 -19.91
C PRO A 180 29.35 17.41 -21.23
N GLU A 181 30.09 18.09 -22.11
CA GLU A 181 29.59 18.43 -23.45
C GLU A 181 29.29 17.17 -24.28
N GLY A 182 28.26 17.24 -25.11
CA GLY A 182 27.84 16.17 -26.03
C GLY A 182 26.77 15.24 -25.45
N PHE A 183 26.40 15.42 -24.19
CA PHE A 183 25.21 14.80 -23.61
C PHE A 183 23.93 15.46 -24.11
N THR A 184 22.84 14.69 -24.11
CA THR A 184 21.50 15.27 -24.07
C THR A 184 21.01 15.27 -22.62
N GLU A 185 20.66 16.45 -22.12
CA GLU A 185 20.11 16.65 -20.78
C GLU A 185 18.60 16.43 -20.81
N VAL A 186 18.09 15.57 -19.93
CA VAL A 186 16.68 15.21 -19.87
C VAL A 186 16.11 15.54 -18.50
N TYR A 187 15.33 16.60 -18.42
CA TYR A 187 14.81 17.14 -17.17
C TYR A 187 13.43 16.57 -16.85
N PHE A 188 13.28 15.98 -15.67
CA PHE A 188 11.98 15.57 -15.12
C PHE A 188 11.53 16.57 -14.05
N TRP A 189 10.65 17.48 -14.46
CA TRP A 189 10.03 18.48 -13.61
C TRP A 189 8.80 17.91 -12.93
N GLY A 190 8.55 18.31 -11.69
CA GLY A 190 7.29 18.00 -11.02
C GLY A 190 7.37 18.29 -9.53
N ILE A 191 6.25 18.61 -8.91
CA ILE A 191 6.14 18.84 -7.47
C ILE A 191 6.27 17.52 -6.68
N PRO A 192 6.36 17.53 -5.33
CA PRO A 192 6.42 16.29 -4.54
C PRO A 192 5.15 15.46 -4.75
N GLY A 193 5.29 14.13 -4.81
CA GLY A 193 4.18 13.19 -5.00
C GLY A 193 3.69 13.00 -6.45
N SER A 194 4.20 13.78 -7.40
CA SER A 194 3.83 13.71 -8.84
C SER A 194 4.19 12.40 -9.56
N GLY A 195 4.93 11.50 -8.90
CA GLY A 195 5.30 10.20 -9.46
C GLY A 195 6.60 10.20 -10.29
N LYS A 196 7.44 11.24 -10.20
CA LYS A 196 8.74 11.31 -10.91
C LYS A 196 9.61 10.09 -10.68
N THR A 197 10.00 9.83 -9.43
CA THR A 197 10.88 8.71 -9.07
C THR A 197 10.32 7.37 -9.57
N CYS A 198 9.02 7.16 -9.39
CA CYS A 198 8.31 5.98 -9.88
C CYS A 198 8.36 5.85 -11.41
N ALA A 199 8.09 6.94 -12.15
CA ALA A 199 8.18 6.96 -13.60
C ALA A 199 9.60 6.69 -14.09
N LEU A 200 10.60 7.28 -13.45
CA LEU A 200 12.02 7.06 -13.74
C LEU A 200 12.44 5.62 -13.50
N SER A 201 12.01 5.00 -12.39
CA SER A 201 12.21 3.58 -12.16
C SER A 201 11.65 2.74 -13.30
N GLY A 202 10.41 3.01 -13.75
CA GLY A 202 9.80 2.30 -14.88
C GLY A 202 10.57 2.48 -16.19
N ILE A 203 10.97 3.72 -16.51
CA ILE A 203 11.74 4.07 -17.71
C ILE A 203 13.10 3.35 -17.70
N LEU A 204 13.84 3.44 -16.60
CA LEU A 204 15.17 2.84 -16.46
C LEU A 204 15.09 1.30 -16.44
N SER A 205 14.12 0.71 -15.74
CA SER A 205 13.87 -0.73 -15.77
C SER A 205 13.54 -1.22 -17.18
N HIS A 206 12.73 -0.48 -17.94
CA HIS A 206 12.43 -0.82 -19.34
C HIS A 206 13.68 -0.69 -20.23
N ALA A 207 14.42 0.41 -20.09
CA ALA A 207 15.64 0.66 -20.86
C ALA A 207 16.69 -0.44 -20.63
N ASP A 208 16.91 -0.86 -19.37
CA ASP A 208 17.87 -1.91 -19.00
C ASP A 208 17.51 -3.28 -19.61
N LYS A 209 16.21 -3.59 -19.74
CA LYS A 209 15.73 -4.85 -20.35
C LYS A 209 15.73 -4.83 -21.88
N SER A 210 15.54 -3.66 -22.50
CA SER A 210 15.23 -3.53 -23.93
C SER A 210 16.38 -2.97 -24.78
N ALA A 211 17.36 -2.31 -24.15
CA ALA A 211 18.47 -1.67 -24.84
C ALA A 211 19.81 -2.20 -24.32
N ALA A 212 20.86 -2.11 -25.15
CA ALA A 212 22.22 -2.11 -24.64
C ALA A 212 22.41 -0.83 -23.82
N PHE A 213 22.03 -0.93 -22.55
CA PHE A 213 21.98 0.13 -21.54
C PHE A 213 23.29 0.16 -20.76
N GLY A 214 24.05 1.24 -20.94
CA GLY A 214 25.31 1.47 -20.22
C GLY A 214 25.12 2.52 -19.13
N ILE A 215 25.31 2.14 -17.86
CA ILE A 215 25.32 3.11 -16.77
C ILE A 215 26.67 3.84 -16.75
N GLY A 216 26.65 5.18 -16.71
CA GLY A 216 27.85 5.98 -16.47
C GLY A 216 28.33 5.90 -15.02
N SER A 217 29.64 5.96 -14.81
CA SER A 217 30.24 6.09 -13.47
C SER A 217 29.96 7.48 -12.86
N GLY A 218 29.84 7.56 -11.53
CA GLY A 218 29.69 8.84 -10.82
C GLY A 218 28.73 8.78 -9.61
N PRO A 219 28.46 9.94 -8.98
CA PRO A 219 27.65 10.03 -7.76
C PRO A 219 26.24 9.45 -7.89
N GLY A 220 25.62 9.58 -9.07
CA GLY A 220 24.29 9.04 -9.36
C GLY A 220 24.24 7.52 -9.61
N TYR A 221 25.40 6.83 -9.69
CA TYR A 221 25.48 5.41 -10.04
C TYR A 221 24.68 4.52 -9.08
N HIS A 222 24.87 4.72 -7.77
CA HIS A 222 24.20 3.92 -6.74
C HIS A 222 22.68 4.10 -6.82
N TYR A 223 22.23 5.35 -6.90
CA TYR A 223 20.82 5.69 -6.99
C TYR A 223 20.17 5.10 -8.25
N MET A 224 20.76 5.32 -9.42
CA MET A 224 20.24 4.79 -10.69
C MET A 224 20.19 3.26 -10.72
N THR A 225 21.19 2.60 -10.13
CA THR A 225 21.23 1.14 -10.01
C THR A 225 20.06 0.61 -9.17
N HIS A 226 19.68 1.31 -8.10
CA HIS A 226 18.50 0.94 -7.32
C HIS A 226 17.21 1.22 -8.09
N LEU A 227 17.10 2.38 -8.75
CA LEU A 227 15.90 2.73 -9.53
C LEU A 227 15.59 1.70 -10.62
N LYS A 228 16.59 1.30 -11.42
CA LYS A 228 16.37 0.36 -12.53
C LYS A 228 15.97 -1.05 -12.06
N ASN A 229 16.28 -1.40 -10.82
CA ASN A 229 15.99 -2.73 -10.27
C ASN A 229 14.59 -2.83 -9.64
N ILE A 230 13.90 -1.70 -9.40
CA ILE A 230 12.56 -1.71 -8.78
C ILE A 230 11.55 -2.53 -9.58
N PHE A 231 11.58 -2.46 -10.92
CA PHE A 231 10.69 -3.22 -11.80
C PHE A 231 11.45 -4.26 -12.65
N ASN A 232 12.46 -4.92 -12.06
CA ASN A 232 13.22 -5.97 -12.75
C ASN A 232 12.37 -7.23 -13.05
N THR A 233 11.36 -7.52 -12.23
CA THR A 233 10.33 -8.55 -12.48
C THR A 233 8.99 -7.90 -12.84
N ASN A 234 7.92 -8.70 -12.95
CA ASN A 234 6.57 -8.19 -13.19
C ASN A 234 5.95 -7.56 -11.92
N ILE A 235 6.49 -7.86 -10.74
CA ILE A 235 6.05 -7.26 -9.47
C ILE A 235 7.20 -6.38 -8.94
N GLY A 236 6.94 -5.08 -8.83
CA GLY A 236 7.85 -4.13 -8.21
C GLY A 236 7.27 -3.55 -6.93
N PHE A 237 8.16 -3.12 -6.04
CA PHE A 237 7.76 -2.43 -4.82
C PHE A 237 8.03 -0.93 -4.98
N LEU A 238 7.01 -0.10 -4.77
CA LEU A 238 7.15 1.35 -4.90
C LEU A 238 8.01 1.89 -3.75
N PRO A 239 8.96 2.79 -4.05
CA PRO A 239 9.84 3.36 -3.02
C PRO A 239 9.06 4.28 -2.07
N ALA A 240 9.70 4.65 -0.96
CA ALA A 240 9.24 5.74 -0.12
C ALA A 240 9.32 7.10 -0.86
N ALA A 241 8.70 8.14 -0.28
CA ALA A 241 8.85 9.50 -0.80
C ALA A 241 10.33 9.89 -0.79
N THR A 242 10.81 10.44 -1.91
CA THR A 242 12.18 10.91 -2.04
C THR A 242 12.39 12.22 -1.29
N VAL A 243 13.63 12.45 -0.85
CA VAL A 243 14.04 13.70 -0.20
C VAL A 243 13.78 14.87 -1.15
N THR A 244 13.12 15.91 -0.65
CA THR A 244 12.65 17.03 -1.49
C THR A 244 13.71 18.08 -1.77
N GLU A 245 14.84 18.10 -1.05
CA GLU A 245 15.85 19.18 -1.16
C GLU A 245 16.87 18.98 -2.30
N LEU A 246 17.03 17.76 -2.81
CA LEU A 246 18.14 17.37 -3.69
C LEU A 246 17.67 16.98 -5.09
N THR A 247 18.35 17.52 -6.10
CA THR A 247 18.26 17.09 -7.50
C THR A 247 19.31 16.00 -7.76
N GLN A 248 19.03 15.06 -8.66
CA GLN A 248 19.96 14.00 -9.06
C GLN A 248 20.30 14.08 -10.55
N CYS A 249 21.54 13.78 -10.89
CA CYS A 249 22.00 13.61 -12.26
C CYS A 249 22.37 12.14 -12.49
N LEU A 250 21.70 11.51 -13.45
CA LEU A 250 21.79 10.08 -13.74
C LEU A 250 22.31 9.89 -15.16
N PRO A 251 23.64 9.74 -15.35
CA PRO A 251 24.25 9.55 -16.66
C PRO A 251 24.08 8.10 -17.16
N PHE A 252 23.60 7.93 -18.38
CA PHE A 252 23.54 6.63 -19.04
C PHE A 252 23.65 6.75 -20.56
N GLU A 253 23.87 5.62 -21.23
CA GLU A 253 23.85 5.49 -22.68
C GLU A 253 22.72 4.57 -23.12
N LEU A 254 21.96 5.02 -24.12
CA LEU A 254 21.05 4.17 -24.88
C LEU A 254 21.66 3.82 -26.23
N THR A 255 21.47 2.58 -26.65
CA THR A 255 21.73 2.16 -28.01
C THR A 255 20.40 2.11 -28.78
N ASP A 256 20.31 2.82 -29.90
CA ASP A 256 19.14 2.79 -30.79
C ASP A 256 19.10 1.50 -31.63
N ASP A 257 18.03 1.33 -32.39
CA ASP A 257 17.80 0.12 -33.21
C ASP A 257 18.75 0.05 -34.42
N HIS A 258 19.52 1.11 -34.67
CA HIS A 258 20.57 1.19 -35.69
C HIS A 258 21.98 1.02 -35.10
N GLY A 259 22.10 0.69 -33.80
CA GLY A 259 23.38 0.51 -33.11
C GLY A 259 24.10 1.81 -32.76
N LYS A 260 23.45 2.97 -32.87
CA LYS A 260 24.01 4.26 -32.49
C LYS A 260 23.84 4.51 -31.00
N LYS A 261 24.80 5.21 -30.44
CA LYS A 261 24.94 5.45 -29.00
C LYS A 261 24.53 6.88 -28.64
N HIS A 262 23.64 6.98 -27.66
CA HIS A 262 23.02 8.21 -27.19
C HIS A 262 23.42 8.49 -25.74
N PRO A 263 24.36 9.42 -25.47
CA PRO A 263 24.70 9.83 -24.11
C PRO A 263 23.59 10.72 -23.53
N ILE A 264 23.04 10.30 -22.40
CA ILE A 264 21.91 10.95 -21.75
C ILE A 264 22.28 11.24 -20.30
N ALA A 265 22.04 12.47 -19.86
CA ALA A 265 22.11 12.87 -18.47
C ALA A 265 20.67 13.14 -18.04
N LEU A 266 20.09 12.23 -17.27
CA LEU A 266 18.74 12.42 -16.74
C LEU A 266 18.81 13.21 -15.45
N ILE A 267 18.09 14.32 -15.40
CA ILE A 267 18.02 15.22 -14.26
C ILE A 267 16.68 15.02 -13.57
N GLU A 268 16.69 14.26 -12.47
CA GLU A 268 15.54 14.17 -11.58
C GLU A 268 15.54 15.36 -10.65
N LEU A 269 14.62 16.28 -10.88
CA LEU A 269 14.56 17.51 -10.11
C LEU A 269 13.96 17.26 -8.73
N SER A 270 14.52 17.95 -7.75
CA SER A 270 13.96 18.09 -6.40
C SER A 270 12.46 18.41 -6.47
N GLY A 271 11.70 17.78 -5.57
CA GLY A 271 10.25 18.04 -5.48
C GLY A 271 9.94 19.51 -5.15
N GLU A 272 10.83 20.21 -4.44
CA GLU A 272 10.66 21.61 -4.02
C GLU A 272 11.32 22.63 -4.94
N ILE A 273 11.85 22.21 -6.11
CA ILE A 273 12.49 23.15 -7.06
C ILE A 273 11.55 24.29 -7.48
N PHE A 274 10.24 24.03 -7.54
CA PHE A 274 9.24 25.04 -7.85
C PHE A 274 9.07 26.08 -6.74
N THR A 275 9.24 25.68 -5.48
CA THR A 275 9.31 26.59 -4.33
C THR A 275 10.54 27.49 -4.44
N CYS A 276 11.67 26.96 -4.93
CA CYS A 276 12.86 27.77 -5.20
C CYS A 276 12.61 28.85 -6.25
N TYR A 277 11.96 28.52 -7.38
CA TYR A 277 11.58 29.53 -8.38
C TYR A 277 10.64 30.59 -7.80
N TYR A 278 9.66 30.19 -7.00
CA TYR A 278 8.76 31.15 -6.35
C TYR A 278 9.51 32.10 -5.43
N ASN A 279 10.40 31.58 -4.57
CA ASN A 279 11.20 32.40 -3.68
C ASN A 279 12.11 33.36 -4.45
N GLU A 280 12.77 32.90 -5.50
CA GLU A 280 13.60 33.75 -6.37
C GLU A 280 12.76 34.88 -6.98
N MET A 281 11.63 34.56 -7.60
CA MET A 281 10.75 35.56 -8.23
C MET A 281 10.14 36.54 -7.22
N ALA A 282 9.96 36.11 -5.97
CA ALA A 282 9.43 36.93 -4.88
C ALA A 282 10.54 37.68 -4.10
N ASN A 283 11.82 37.57 -4.50
CA ASN A 283 12.97 38.08 -3.76
C ASN A 283 12.99 37.65 -2.28
N ARG A 284 12.60 36.39 -2.03
CA ARG A 284 12.59 35.77 -0.70
C ARG A 284 13.81 34.86 -0.53
N LYS A 285 14.22 34.65 0.71
CA LYS A 285 15.26 33.67 1.04
C LYS A 285 14.80 32.26 0.67
N PHE A 286 15.71 31.44 0.15
CA PHE A 286 15.49 30.00 0.00
C PHE A 286 15.27 29.33 1.36
N THR A 287 14.51 28.23 1.37
CA THR A 287 14.16 27.47 2.57
C THR A 287 15.38 26.94 3.32
N SER A 288 16.41 26.48 2.59
CA SER A 288 17.67 26.01 3.17
C SER A 288 18.85 26.26 2.24
N ASP A 289 20.08 26.12 2.74
CA ASP A 289 21.29 26.20 1.92
C ASP A 289 21.33 25.11 0.84
N LYS A 290 20.77 23.93 1.11
CA LYS A 290 20.65 22.87 0.10
C LYS A 290 19.71 23.28 -1.03
N HIS A 291 18.57 23.90 -0.72
CA HIS A 291 17.66 24.44 -1.74
C HIS A 291 18.33 25.47 -2.64
N ARG A 292 19.09 26.41 -2.04
CA ARG A 292 19.86 27.40 -2.80
C ARG A 292 20.88 26.72 -3.71
N LYS A 293 21.69 25.78 -3.19
CA LYS A 293 22.69 25.03 -3.97
C LYS A 293 22.03 24.27 -5.12
N THR A 294 20.95 23.53 -4.84
CA THR A 294 20.16 22.80 -5.84
C THR A 294 19.64 23.74 -6.93
N PHE A 295 19.10 24.91 -6.57
CA PHE A 295 18.62 25.90 -7.53
C PHE A 295 19.74 26.45 -8.42
N THR A 296 20.88 26.80 -7.84
CA THR A 296 22.06 27.28 -8.57
C THR A 296 22.59 26.21 -9.53
N THR A 297 22.74 24.96 -9.07
CA THR A 297 23.23 23.87 -9.93
C THR A 297 22.28 23.59 -11.09
N VAL A 298 20.96 23.54 -10.84
CA VAL A 298 19.97 23.37 -11.91
C VAL A 298 20.04 24.52 -12.91
N THR A 299 20.17 25.77 -12.44
CA THR A 299 20.34 26.94 -13.32
C THR A 299 21.61 26.84 -14.17
N ASN A 300 22.72 26.36 -13.60
CA ASN A 300 23.94 26.13 -14.35
C ASN A 300 23.77 25.07 -15.44
N PHE A 301 23.05 23.97 -15.17
CA PHE A 301 22.74 22.97 -16.19
C PHE A 301 21.86 23.53 -17.29
N LEU A 302 20.82 24.30 -16.94
CA LEU A 302 19.93 24.92 -17.94
C LEU A 302 20.67 25.87 -18.89
N ASN A 303 21.72 26.54 -18.39
CA ASN A 303 22.56 27.43 -19.18
C ASN A 303 23.73 26.72 -19.91
N SER A 304 23.82 25.39 -19.83
CA SER A 304 24.85 24.62 -20.53
C SER A 304 24.65 24.66 -22.05
N LYS A 305 25.70 24.27 -22.80
CA LYS A 305 25.66 24.12 -24.26
C LYS A 305 25.16 22.75 -24.73
N ASN A 306 24.62 21.93 -23.82
CA ASN A 306 24.04 20.64 -24.20
C ASN A 306 22.62 20.80 -24.73
N ARG A 307 22.24 19.85 -25.57
CA ARG A 307 20.86 19.66 -26.04
C ARG A 307 19.96 19.26 -24.88
N LYS A 308 18.70 19.72 -24.87
CA LYS A 308 17.78 19.57 -23.73
C LYS A 308 16.43 19.02 -24.14
N ILE A 309 15.87 18.17 -23.28
CA ILE A 309 14.50 17.67 -23.34
C ILE A 309 13.85 17.88 -21.97
N HIS A 310 12.61 18.38 -21.94
CA HIS A 310 11.89 18.64 -20.70
C HIS A 310 10.62 17.79 -20.62
N PHE A 311 10.47 17.02 -19.54
CA PHE A 311 9.25 16.30 -19.17
C PHE A 311 8.65 16.94 -17.92
N PHE A 312 7.48 17.56 -18.06
CA PHE A 312 6.72 18.09 -16.92
C PHE A 312 5.73 17.06 -16.41
N VAL A 313 5.96 16.54 -15.21
CA VAL A 313 5.22 15.44 -14.61
C VAL A 313 4.12 15.96 -13.68
N PHE A 314 2.88 15.59 -13.98
CA PHE A 314 1.68 15.96 -13.24
C PHE A 314 0.96 14.72 -12.70
N ASP A 315 0.55 14.76 -11.44
CA ASP A 315 -0.34 13.76 -10.86
C ASP A 315 -1.77 14.01 -11.35
N PHE A 316 -2.43 12.99 -11.91
CA PHE A 316 -3.83 13.09 -12.33
C PHE A 316 -4.80 13.33 -11.15
N GLY A 317 -4.49 12.83 -9.96
CA GLY A 317 -5.38 12.87 -8.79
C GLY A 317 -5.27 14.13 -7.93
N LYS A 318 -4.37 15.06 -8.25
CA LYS A 318 -4.06 16.21 -7.39
C LYS A 318 -4.91 17.42 -7.78
N ASN A 319 -5.48 18.11 -6.79
CA ASN A 319 -6.17 19.37 -7.04
C ASN A 319 -5.14 20.51 -7.12
N PRO A 320 -5.00 21.22 -8.26
CA PRO A 320 -4.05 22.33 -8.39
C PRO A 320 -4.31 23.51 -7.46
N LYS A 321 -5.54 23.65 -6.97
CA LYS A 321 -5.99 24.77 -6.12
C LYS A 321 -5.95 24.46 -4.63
N GLU A 322 -5.57 23.25 -4.26
CA GLU A 322 -5.28 22.92 -2.87
C GLU A 322 -4.12 23.80 -2.38
N LYS A 323 -4.32 24.44 -1.23
CA LYS A 323 -3.34 25.34 -0.63
C LYS A 323 -2.45 24.56 0.32
N ASP A 324 -1.17 24.84 0.28
CA ASP A 324 -0.21 24.39 1.28
C ASP A 324 -0.28 25.23 2.56
N ASP A 325 0.57 24.92 3.54
CA ASP A 325 0.67 25.62 4.82
C ASP A 325 1.04 27.11 4.67
N ASN A 326 1.61 27.51 3.53
CA ASN A 326 1.92 28.90 3.21
C ASN A 326 0.77 29.62 2.51
N GLY A 327 -0.36 28.93 2.29
CA GLY A 327 -1.53 29.46 1.58
C GLY A 327 -1.36 29.53 0.06
N LEU A 328 -0.31 28.92 -0.49
CA LEU A 328 0.00 28.90 -1.92
C LEU A 328 -0.50 27.60 -2.55
N CYS A 329 -0.97 27.69 -3.78
CA CYS A 329 -1.38 26.52 -4.54
C CYS A 329 -0.34 26.13 -5.59
N GLN A 330 -0.46 24.94 -6.16
CA GLN A 330 0.48 24.45 -7.17
C GLN A 330 0.59 25.39 -8.39
N ASP A 331 -0.53 26.01 -8.77
CA ASP A 331 -0.59 26.93 -9.90
C ASP A 331 0.25 28.21 -9.67
N ASP A 332 0.38 28.67 -8.42
CA ASP A 332 1.23 29.81 -8.05
C ASP A 332 2.71 29.49 -8.29
N TYR A 333 3.15 28.32 -7.82
CA TYR A 333 4.51 27.83 -8.00
C TYR A 333 4.87 27.61 -9.47
N LEU A 334 3.96 27.01 -10.24
CA LEU A 334 4.12 26.81 -11.68
C LEU A 334 4.20 28.15 -12.43
N THR A 335 3.36 29.12 -12.06
CA THR A 335 3.38 30.46 -12.67
C THR A 335 4.69 31.19 -12.40
N ALA A 336 5.24 31.09 -11.19
CA ALA A 336 6.55 31.66 -10.87
C ALA A 336 7.68 31.03 -11.70
N ALA A 337 7.70 29.70 -11.81
CA ALA A 337 8.67 29.01 -12.65
C ALA A 337 8.57 29.40 -14.12
N GLN A 338 7.35 29.54 -14.66
CA GLN A 338 7.17 30.00 -16.05
C GLN A 338 7.68 31.41 -16.28
N LYS A 339 7.48 32.31 -15.31
CA LYS A 339 8.06 33.65 -15.38
C LYS A 339 9.58 33.58 -15.38
N TYR A 340 10.17 32.80 -14.48
CA TYR A 340 11.61 32.60 -14.45
C TYR A 340 12.16 32.05 -15.77
N PHE A 341 11.52 31.01 -16.34
CA PHE A 341 11.95 30.41 -17.60
C PHE A 341 11.94 31.40 -18.76
N LYS A 342 10.91 32.27 -18.80
CA LYS A 342 10.80 33.33 -19.81
C LYS A 342 11.88 34.40 -19.60
N ASP A 343 12.04 34.89 -18.37
CA ASP A 343 12.96 36.00 -18.06
C ASP A 343 14.43 35.58 -18.28
N ASN A 344 14.72 34.28 -18.28
CA ASN A 344 16.06 33.70 -18.50
C ASN A 344 16.21 32.93 -19.82
N ASP A 345 15.28 33.07 -20.78
CA ASP A 345 15.36 32.46 -22.13
C ASP A 345 15.61 30.93 -22.12
N ILE A 346 15.15 30.21 -21.10
CA ILE A 346 15.54 28.80 -20.83
C ILE A 346 15.25 27.84 -21.98
N PHE A 347 14.15 28.04 -22.72
CA PHE A 347 13.74 27.14 -23.81
C PHE A 347 14.19 27.60 -25.19
N LYS A 348 14.79 28.78 -25.31
CA LYS A 348 15.00 29.45 -26.59
C LYS A 348 16.05 28.77 -27.45
N GLU A 349 17.10 28.25 -26.83
CA GLU A 349 18.22 27.60 -27.52
C GLU A 349 18.40 26.16 -27.01
N LEU A 350 18.80 25.27 -27.93
CA LEU A 350 19.18 23.87 -27.64
C LEU A 350 18.09 23.02 -26.97
N THR A 351 16.83 23.47 -26.93
CA THR A 351 15.70 22.68 -26.46
C THR A 351 15.07 21.94 -27.64
N ASP A 352 15.23 20.62 -27.68
CA ASP A 352 14.70 19.80 -28.76
C ASP A 352 13.23 19.43 -28.56
N ALA A 353 12.85 19.21 -27.31
CA ALA A 353 11.50 18.73 -27.01
C ALA A 353 10.99 19.12 -25.61
N ILE A 354 9.68 19.35 -25.54
CA ILE A 354 8.93 19.58 -24.30
C ILE A 354 7.70 18.68 -24.31
N TYR A 355 7.55 17.90 -23.24
CA TYR A 355 6.43 16.99 -23.02
C TYR A 355 5.77 17.27 -21.66
N VAL A 356 4.46 17.02 -21.59
CA VAL A 356 3.73 16.93 -20.32
C VAL A 356 3.34 15.48 -20.07
N VAL A 357 3.79 14.92 -18.96
CA VAL A 357 3.52 13.54 -18.54
C VAL A 357 2.45 13.58 -17.45
N VAL A 358 1.32 12.91 -17.66
CA VAL A 358 0.24 12.82 -16.66
C VAL A 358 0.25 11.43 -16.05
N THR A 359 0.72 11.33 -14.81
CA THR A 359 0.89 10.07 -14.08
C THR A 359 -0.39 9.63 -13.39
N LYS A 360 -0.43 8.34 -12.98
CA LYS A 360 -1.57 7.72 -12.28
C LYS A 360 -2.88 7.79 -13.07
N ILE A 361 -2.76 7.83 -14.40
CA ILE A 361 -3.92 7.90 -15.30
C ILE A 361 -4.80 6.63 -15.23
N ASP A 362 -4.25 5.53 -14.70
CA ASP A 362 -4.96 4.28 -14.41
C ASP A 362 -6.01 4.42 -13.29
N LEU A 363 -5.88 5.38 -12.37
CA LEU A 363 -6.86 5.62 -11.31
C LEU A 363 -8.24 6.05 -11.83
N LEU A 364 -8.34 6.35 -13.13
CA LEU A 364 -9.58 6.68 -13.83
C LEU A 364 -10.35 5.46 -14.36
N GLU A 365 -9.74 4.29 -14.36
CA GLU A 365 -10.35 3.08 -14.87
C GLU A 365 -11.23 2.49 -13.78
N LYS A 366 -12.55 2.48 -14.02
CA LYS A 366 -13.44 1.82 -13.07
C LYS A 366 -13.29 0.32 -13.28
N LYS A 367 -13.15 -0.43 -12.18
CA LYS A 367 -13.27 -1.89 -12.21
C LYS A 367 -14.62 -2.25 -12.85
N GLY A 368 -14.60 -2.91 -14.00
CA GLY A 368 -15.79 -3.34 -14.74
C GLY A 368 -16.06 -2.62 -16.06
N ASP A 369 -15.22 -1.66 -16.47
CA ASP A 369 -15.28 -1.12 -17.83
C ASP A 369 -14.99 -2.22 -18.87
N VAL A 370 -15.61 -2.13 -20.05
CA VAL A 370 -15.38 -3.06 -21.17
C VAL A 370 -13.88 -3.08 -21.48
N ALA A 371 -13.31 -4.28 -21.62
CA ALA A 371 -11.91 -4.45 -22.00
C ALA A 371 -11.66 -3.78 -23.36
N LEU A 372 -11.05 -2.59 -23.32
CA LEU A 372 -10.60 -1.88 -24.50
C LEU A 372 -9.33 -2.54 -25.03
N ASP A 373 -9.16 -2.57 -26.36
CA ASP A 373 -7.85 -2.89 -26.91
C ASP A 373 -6.81 -1.83 -26.48
N PRO A 374 -5.51 -2.17 -26.45
CA PRO A 374 -4.48 -1.25 -25.95
C PRO A 374 -4.43 0.12 -26.64
N ALA A 375 -4.72 0.19 -27.95
CA ALA A 375 -4.68 1.43 -28.71
C ALA A 375 -5.88 2.33 -28.38
N GLN A 376 -7.07 1.73 -28.19
CA GLN A 376 -8.24 2.45 -27.71
C GLN A 376 -8.03 2.97 -26.29
N LEU A 377 -7.49 2.12 -25.40
CA LEU A 377 -7.19 2.50 -24.03
C LEU A 377 -6.24 3.70 -23.96
N TYR A 378 -5.18 3.68 -24.76
CA TYR A 378 -4.25 4.80 -24.88
C TYR A 378 -4.95 6.09 -25.30
N LYS A 379 -5.81 6.05 -26.33
CA LYS A 379 -6.56 7.23 -26.80
C LYS A 379 -7.48 7.81 -25.72
N VAL A 380 -8.17 6.94 -24.97
CA VAL A 380 -9.03 7.37 -23.86
C VAL A 380 -8.21 8.04 -22.77
N ARG A 381 -7.09 7.43 -22.35
CA ARG A 381 -6.17 7.99 -21.36
C ARG A 381 -5.58 9.33 -21.82
N LEU A 382 -5.17 9.43 -23.08
CA LEU A 382 -4.62 10.66 -23.66
C LEU A 382 -5.64 11.81 -23.64
N ASN A 383 -6.88 11.55 -24.04
CA ASN A 383 -7.93 12.57 -24.03
C ASN A 383 -8.22 13.05 -22.60
N LYS A 384 -8.37 12.11 -21.65
CA LYS A 384 -8.55 12.46 -20.23
C LYS A 384 -7.39 13.26 -19.66
N ALA A 385 -6.15 12.89 -20.00
CA ALA A 385 -4.96 13.65 -19.59
C ALA A 385 -5.00 15.09 -20.12
N LYS A 386 -5.35 15.28 -21.41
CA LYS A 386 -5.50 16.60 -22.01
C LYS A 386 -6.62 17.40 -21.35
N ASP A 387 -7.77 16.80 -21.11
CA ASP A 387 -8.92 17.46 -20.47
C ASP A 387 -8.59 17.90 -19.04
N TYR A 388 -7.93 17.01 -18.28
CA TYR A 388 -7.44 17.32 -16.94
C TYR A 388 -6.49 18.51 -16.96
N LEU A 389 -5.48 18.50 -17.83
CA LEU A 389 -4.52 19.60 -17.95
C LEU A 389 -5.17 20.93 -18.38
N ASN A 390 -6.06 20.90 -19.37
CA ASN A 390 -6.74 22.10 -19.85
C ASN A 390 -7.71 22.68 -18.80
N THR A 391 -8.29 21.82 -17.96
CA THR A 391 -9.21 22.26 -16.88
C THR A 391 -8.45 22.80 -15.69
N ASN A 392 -7.38 22.12 -15.28
CA ASN A 392 -6.70 22.36 -14.00
C ASN A 392 -5.48 23.28 -14.12
N TYR A 393 -4.83 23.30 -15.29
CA TYR A 393 -3.59 24.05 -15.54
C TYR A 393 -3.62 24.82 -16.88
N PRO A 394 -4.72 25.50 -17.27
CA PRO A 394 -4.85 26.12 -18.60
C PRO A 394 -3.74 27.12 -18.91
N SER A 395 -3.43 27.99 -17.94
CA SER A 395 -2.38 29.01 -18.08
C SER A 395 -1.00 28.37 -18.30
N PHE A 396 -0.70 27.29 -17.57
CA PHE A 396 0.58 26.61 -17.69
C PHE A 396 0.72 25.95 -19.07
N VAL A 397 -0.30 25.19 -19.46
CA VAL A 397 -0.35 24.45 -20.74
C VAL A 397 -0.27 25.39 -21.94
N ASN A 398 -1.07 26.46 -21.95
CA ASN A 398 -1.09 27.39 -23.08
C ASN A 398 0.25 28.10 -23.26
N ARG A 399 0.90 28.52 -22.17
CA ARG A 399 2.24 29.10 -22.23
C ARG A 399 3.29 28.12 -22.79
N LEU A 400 3.23 26.83 -22.43
CA LEU A 400 4.14 25.84 -23.03
C LEU A 400 3.83 25.59 -24.52
N LYS A 401 2.56 25.61 -24.93
CA LYS A 401 2.20 25.54 -26.36
C LYS A 401 2.77 26.72 -27.14
N ASP A 402 2.67 27.94 -26.60
CA ASP A 402 3.24 29.12 -27.23
C ASP A 402 4.77 29.03 -27.33
N VAL A 403 5.45 28.60 -26.26
CA VAL A 403 6.90 28.30 -26.26
C VAL A 403 7.27 27.29 -27.34
N CYS A 404 6.52 26.19 -27.48
CA CYS A 404 6.77 25.20 -28.52
C CYS A 404 6.63 25.78 -29.93
N ARG A 405 5.63 26.65 -30.15
CA ARG A 405 5.40 27.30 -31.45
C ARG A 405 6.47 28.32 -31.78
N ASP A 406 6.76 29.21 -30.83
CA ASP A 406 7.65 30.35 -31.01
C ASP A 406 9.10 29.90 -31.28
N TYR A 407 9.54 28.84 -30.61
CA TYR A 407 10.89 28.30 -30.74
C TYR A 407 10.98 27.01 -31.56
N ARG A 408 9.88 26.58 -32.20
CA ARG A 408 9.81 25.37 -33.05
C ARG A 408 10.30 24.11 -32.33
N ILE A 409 9.92 23.96 -31.07
CA ILE A 409 10.23 22.80 -30.23
C ILE A 409 9.22 21.70 -30.52
N ASN A 410 9.67 20.43 -30.50
CA ASN A 410 8.95 19.27 -31.02
C ASN A 410 8.77 19.32 -32.56
N ASP A 411 8.65 18.16 -33.21
CA ASP A 411 8.61 18.09 -34.70
C ASP A 411 7.39 18.81 -35.29
N ASN A 412 6.30 18.88 -34.54
CA ASN A 412 5.05 19.52 -34.93
C ASN A 412 4.88 20.94 -34.37
N SER A 413 5.88 21.48 -33.66
CA SER A 413 5.80 22.79 -32.99
C SER A 413 4.58 22.92 -32.04
N ASP A 414 4.15 21.81 -31.45
CA ASP A 414 3.03 21.75 -30.50
C ASP A 414 3.40 20.95 -29.25
N LEU A 415 2.70 21.22 -28.15
CA LEU A 415 2.93 20.55 -26.87
C LEU A 415 2.41 19.11 -26.91
N SER A 416 3.30 18.16 -26.65
CA SER A 416 2.94 16.74 -26.59
C SER A 416 2.56 16.33 -25.16
N VAL A 417 1.42 15.65 -25.02
CA VAL A 417 0.92 15.11 -23.74
C VAL A 417 1.07 13.60 -23.77
N LEU A 418 1.62 13.03 -22.70
CA LEU A 418 1.88 11.60 -22.53
C LEU A 418 1.10 11.08 -21.32
N PRO A 419 0.05 10.25 -21.50
CA PRO A 419 -0.57 9.55 -20.39
C PRO A 419 0.39 8.49 -19.85
N PHE A 420 0.60 8.47 -18.54
CA PHE A 420 1.59 7.57 -17.93
C PHE A 420 0.99 6.77 -16.77
N SER A 421 1.14 5.46 -16.85
CA SER A 421 0.86 4.52 -15.78
C SER A 421 2.01 3.52 -15.65
N LEU A 422 2.31 3.15 -14.41
CA LEU A 422 3.22 2.03 -14.11
C LEU A 422 2.54 0.68 -14.21
N GLY A 423 1.22 0.62 -14.31
CA GLY A 423 0.43 -0.59 -14.10
C GLY A 423 -0.41 -0.51 -12.84
N GLU A 424 -0.92 -1.66 -12.41
CA GLU A 424 -1.86 -1.74 -11.29
C GLU A 424 -1.12 -1.71 -9.95
N VAL A 425 -1.55 -0.82 -9.05
CA VAL A 425 -1.00 -0.70 -7.70
C VAL A 425 -1.94 -1.36 -6.69
N TYR A 426 -1.36 -2.08 -5.73
CA TYR A 426 -2.03 -2.78 -4.65
C TYR A 426 -1.37 -2.42 -3.31
N PHE A 427 -2.18 -2.20 -2.30
CA PHE A 427 -1.75 -1.88 -0.93
C PHE A 427 -0.71 -0.74 -0.90
N ASN A 428 -0.90 0.28 -1.75
CA ASN A 428 -0.04 1.47 -1.93
C ASN A 428 1.41 1.24 -2.37
N LYS A 429 1.91 0.00 -2.33
CA LYS A 429 3.35 -0.27 -2.41
C LYS A 429 3.71 -1.43 -3.34
N ILE A 430 2.75 -2.26 -3.75
CA ILE A 430 3.00 -3.34 -4.70
C ILE A 430 2.47 -2.92 -6.05
N CYS A 431 3.31 -2.93 -7.07
CA CYS A 431 2.94 -2.56 -8.42
C CYS A 431 3.14 -3.75 -9.35
N ARG A 432 2.05 -4.17 -10.00
CA ARG A 432 2.09 -5.13 -11.10
C ARG A 432 2.42 -4.36 -12.37
N PHE A 433 3.70 -4.37 -12.72
CA PHE A 433 4.30 -3.44 -13.67
C PHE A 433 3.85 -3.69 -15.11
N ASN A 434 3.43 -2.63 -15.77
CA ASN A 434 3.17 -2.57 -17.20
C ASN A 434 4.13 -1.55 -17.82
N ASN A 435 4.98 -2.01 -18.73
CA ASN A 435 6.06 -1.21 -19.29
C ASN A 435 5.65 -0.32 -20.47
N THR A 436 4.38 -0.32 -20.90
CA THR A 436 3.93 0.37 -22.13
C THR A 436 4.28 1.86 -22.11
N SER A 437 3.92 2.58 -21.04
CA SER A 437 4.21 4.02 -20.92
C SER A 437 5.72 4.31 -20.84
N SER A 438 6.48 3.42 -20.19
CA SER A 438 7.94 3.52 -20.10
C SER A 438 8.60 3.30 -21.44
N ALA A 439 8.10 2.35 -22.25
CA ALA A 439 8.59 2.07 -23.59
C ALA A 439 8.42 3.26 -24.53
N GLU A 440 7.30 3.98 -24.43
CA GLU A 440 7.05 5.21 -25.20
C GLU A 440 8.10 6.28 -24.89
N ILE A 441 8.40 6.54 -23.61
CA ILE A 441 9.43 7.50 -23.24
C ILE A 441 10.82 7.04 -23.70
N VAL A 442 11.17 5.76 -23.56
CA VAL A 442 12.46 5.24 -24.06
C VAL A 442 12.57 5.39 -25.58
N SER A 443 11.48 5.18 -26.33
CA SER A 443 11.44 5.45 -27.77
C SER A 443 11.66 6.94 -28.10
N ILE A 444 11.02 7.84 -27.35
CA ILE A 444 11.26 9.29 -27.47
C ILE A 444 12.74 9.61 -27.23
N LEU A 445 13.35 9.04 -26.19
CA LEU A 445 14.76 9.27 -25.90
C LEU A 445 15.67 8.79 -27.04
N LYS A 446 15.47 7.57 -27.57
CA LYS A 446 16.20 7.08 -28.76
C LYS A 446 16.07 8.01 -29.96
N ASN A 447 14.88 8.55 -30.21
CA ASN A 447 14.61 9.37 -31.40
C ASN A 447 15.07 10.82 -31.30
N LYS A 448 15.09 11.41 -30.09
CA LYS A 448 15.31 12.85 -29.89
C LYS A 448 16.72 13.21 -29.44
N THR A 449 17.39 12.30 -28.74
CA THR A 449 18.70 12.57 -28.14
C THR A 449 19.83 12.58 -29.18
N GLY A 450 20.90 13.30 -28.88
CA GLY A 450 22.10 13.36 -29.72
C GLY A 450 22.88 12.05 -29.73
N ILE A 451 23.58 11.80 -30.83
CA ILE A 451 24.45 10.63 -31.02
C ILE A 451 25.91 11.07 -30.82
N LEU A 452 26.70 10.26 -30.11
CA LEU A 452 28.15 10.47 -30.02
C LEU A 452 28.81 10.31 -31.40
N ARG A 453 29.52 11.34 -31.87
CA ARG A 453 30.42 11.25 -33.02
C ARG A 453 31.86 11.09 -32.53
N GLY A 454 32.39 9.87 -32.51
CA GLY A 454 33.80 9.57 -32.20
C GLY A 454 34.02 8.50 -31.10
N LYS A 455 35.29 8.17 -30.81
CA LYS A 455 35.71 7.16 -29.81
C LYS A 455 35.73 7.71 -28.36
N SER A 456 34.69 8.43 -27.93
CA SER A 456 34.57 8.78 -26.51
C SER A 456 34.07 7.58 -25.71
N LYS A 457 34.74 7.26 -24.61
CA LYS A 457 34.46 6.12 -23.75
C LYS A 457 33.67 6.62 -22.54
N LEU A 458 32.49 6.04 -22.31
CA LEU A 458 31.57 6.29 -21.17
C LEU A 458 32.18 6.24 -19.76
N TRP A 459 33.44 5.83 -19.61
CA TRP A 459 33.87 5.15 -18.39
C TRP A 459 34.34 6.08 -17.27
N ASP A 460 34.54 7.38 -17.53
CA ASP A 460 35.05 8.36 -16.56
C ASP A 460 34.27 9.70 -16.62
N PHE A 461 32.97 9.70 -16.32
CA PHE A 461 32.14 10.91 -16.46
C PHE A 461 32.29 11.95 -15.36
N PHE A 462 32.64 11.53 -14.14
CA PHE A 462 32.73 12.38 -12.96
C PHE A 462 33.94 12.06 -12.08
N LYS A 463 35.04 11.57 -12.68
CA LYS A 463 36.32 11.47 -11.97
C LYS A 463 36.97 12.85 -11.85
N GLN A 464 36.42 13.71 -11.00
CA GLN A 464 37.12 14.84 -10.39
C GLN A 464 36.72 14.92 -8.93
#